data_AF-A0A0R6XPI7-F1
#
_entry.id   AF-A0A0R6XPI7-F1
#
_cell.length_a   1.000
_cell.length_b   1.000
_cell.length_c   1.000
_cell.angle_alpha   90.00
_cell.angle_beta   90.00
_cell.angle_gamma   90.00
#
_symmetry.space_group_name_H-M   'P 1'
#
loop_
_entity.id
_entity.type
_entity.pdbx_description
1 polymer ?
#
loop_
_entity_poly.entity_id
_entity_poly.type
_entity_poly.pdbx_seq_one_letter_code
_entity_poly.pdbx_strand_id
1 'polypeptide(L)'
;MAYLLTQLKEKGFKGDGCLIGGPADMKVVTGNKGFCEWHVEMQRKAIHSSMALMSTSCNAIEYDAQIIAEICETALDITKSTARERNYSCPLACISTDAVVGGNAVNTVPAECDVVCSVRRPLGHL
;
A
#
# COMPACT_ATOMS: atom_id res chain seq x y z
N MET A 1 12.00 5.60 -23.33
CA MET A 1 13.21 5.46 -22.50
C MET A 1 13.50 3.99 -22.28
N ALA A 2 14.68 3.49 -22.65
CA ALA A 2 15.12 2.14 -22.30
C ALA A 2 15.88 2.19 -20.97
N TYR A 3 15.43 1.42 -19.97
CA TYR A 3 16.10 1.31 -18.68
C TYR A 3 17.36 0.43 -18.80
N LEU A 4 18.41 0.75 -18.03
CA LEU A 4 19.71 0.07 -18.05
C LEU A 4 19.59 -1.46 -17.94
N LEU A 5 18.71 -1.96 -17.06
CA LEU A 5 18.48 -3.40 -16.88
C LEU A 5 17.93 -4.06 -18.14
N THR A 6 17.05 -3.38 -18.88
CA THR A 6 16.52 -3.85 -20.16
C THR A 6 17.64 -3.96 -21.19
N GLN A 7 18.49 -2.94 -21.29
CA GLN A 7 19.61 -2.93 -22.24
C GLN A 7 20.67 -3.99 -21.93
N LEU A 8 21.00 -4.19 -20.65
CA LEU A 8 21.93 -5.24 -20.22
C LEU A 8 21.39 -6.63 -20.55
N LYS A 9 20.08 -6.84 -20.34
CA LYS A 9 19.40 -8.08 -20.70
C LYS A 9 19.42 -8.33 -22.22
N GLU A 10 19.11 -7.31 -23.02
CA GLU A 10 19.14 -7.39 -24.49
C GLU A 10 20.55 -7.69 -25.03
N LYS A 11 21.58 -7.17 -24.39
CA LYS A 11 22.99 -7.43 -24.73
C LYS A 11 23.53 -8.77 -24.19
N GLY A 12 22.71 -9.55 -23.50
CA GLY A 12 23.12 -10.83 -22.92
C GLY A 12 24.18 -10.73 -21.82
N PHE A 13 24.29 -9.57 -21.15
CA PHE A 13 25.26 -9.35 -20.09
C PHE A 13 24.98 -10.30 -18.91
N LYS A 14 26.04 -10.95 -18.40
CA LYS A 14 26.01 -11.75 -17.18
C LYS A 14 27.04 -11.22 -16.20
N GLY A 15 26.63 -10.96 -14.96
CA GLY A 15 27.54 -10.63 -13.87
C GLY A 15 27.49 -11.70 -12.80
N ASP A 16 28.64 -12.01 -12.20
CA ASP A 16 28.74 -12.97 -11.09
C ASP A 16 28.18 -12.42 -9.77
N GLY A 17 28.03 -11.10 -9.66
CA GLY A 17 27.45 -10.42 -8.51
C GLY A 17 27.14 -8.95 -8.80
N CYS A 18 26.32 -8.35 -7.93
CA CYS A 18 26.01 -6.92 -7.96
C CYS A 18 26.10 -6.37 -6.54
N LEU A 19 26.92 -5.33 -6.34
CA LEU A 19 27.00 -4.60 -5.08
C LEU A 19 26.31 -3.25 -5.26
N ILE A 20 25.27 -3.02 -4.46
CA ILE A 20 24.52 -1.76 -4.47
C ILE A 20 24.89 -1.00 -3.20
N GLY A 21 25.52 0.16 -3.36
CA GLY A 21 25.79 1.06 -2.25
C GLY A 21 24.51 1.70 -1.72
N GLY A 22 24.32 1.69 -0.40
CA GLY A 22 23.17 2.28 0.26
C GLY A 22 23.39 2.44 1.77
N PRO A 23 22.49 3.14 2.49
CA PRO A 23 22.57 3.28 3.93
C PRO A 23 22.24 1.94 4.60
N ALA A 24 23.26 1.18 4.97
CA ALA A 24 23.12 -0.13 5.61
C ALA A 24 23.96 -0.26 6.90
N ASP A 25 24.42 0.86 7.48
CA ASP A 25 25.24 0.89 8.70
C ASP A 25 26.46 -0.06 8.66
N MET A 26 27.13 -0.12 7.51
CA MET A 26 28.25 -1.04 7.23
C MET A 26 27.90 -2.53 7.38
N LYS A 27 26.62 -2.89 7.35
CA LYS A 27 26.13 -4.27 7.36
C LYS A 27 25.75 -4.71 5.94
N VAL A 28 26.03 -5.97 5.63
CA VAL A 28 25.63 -6.58 4.36
C VAL A 28 24.16 -6.96 4.43
N VAL A 29 23.36 -6.44 3.49
CA VAL A 29 21.95 -6.81 3.29
C VAL A 29 21.83 -7.57 1.98
N THR A 30 21.23 -8.76 2.03
CA THR A 30 21.12 -9.68 0.88
C THR A 30 19.81 -9.56 0.11
N GLY A 31 18.85 -8.77 0.60
CA GLY A 31 17.57 -8.56 -0.07
C GLY A 31 16.66 -7.56 0.64
N ASN A 32 15.64 -7.09 -0.09
CA ASN A 32 14.57 -6.23 0.41
C ASN A 32 13.22 -6.95 0.26
N LYS A 33 12.26 -6.63 1.13
CA LYS A 33 10.88 -7.05 0.93
C LYS A 33 10.34 -6.45 -0.36
N GLY A 34 9.50 -7.21 -1.06
CA GLY A 34 8.71 -6.68 -2.17
C GLY A 34 7.81 -5.53 -1.68
N PHE A 35 7.46 -4.63 -2.57
CA PHE A 35 6.60 -3.49 -2.30
C PHE A 35 5.53 -3.40 -3.39
N CYS A 36 4.28 -3.35 -2.96
CA CYS A 36 3.14 -3.02 -3.80
C CYS A 36 2.41 -1.84 -3.14
N GLU A 37 1.89 -0.94 -3.96
CA GLU A 37 1.10 0.20 -3.54
C GLU A 37 -0.21 0.21 -4.34
N TRP A 38 -1.32 0.51 -3.68
CA TRP A 38 -2.62 0.69 -4.31
C TRP A 38 -3.17 2.06 -3.94
N HIS A 39 -3.72 2.72 -4.96
CA HIS A 39 -4.45 3.98 -4.83
C HIS A 39 -5.91 3.66 -5.08
N VAL A 40 -6.75 3.95 -4.09
CA VAL A 40 -8.19 3.73 -4.14
C VAL A 40 -8.85 5.10 -4.15
N GLU A 41 -9.45 5.44 -5.29
CA GLU A 41 -10.16 6.70 -5.49
C GLU A 41 -11.67 6.45 -5.43
N MET A 42 -12.34 7.14 -4.51
CA MET A 42 -13.78 7.02 -4.33
C MET A 42 -14.47 8.28 -4.79
N GLN A 43 -15.40 8.12 -5.74
CA GLN A 43 -16.17 9.20 -6.33
C GLN A 43 -17.68 8.98 -6.13
N ARG A 44 -18.33 9.98 -5.55
CA ARG A 44 -19.75 10.02 -5.19
C ARG A 44 -20.34 11.40 -5.47
N LYS A 45 -21.56 11.65 -4.99
CA LYS A 45 -22.28 12.91 -5.20
C LYS A 45 -22.30 13.73 -3.92
N ALA A 46 -21.80 14.96 -4.01
CA ALA A 46 -21.89 15.93 -2.93
C ALA A 46 -23.35 16.32 -2.69
N ILE A 47 -23.79 16.26 -1.43
CA ILE A 47 -25.09 16.76 -1.00
C ILE A 47 -24.94 17.56 0.30
N HIS A 48 -25.91 18.42 0.62
CA HIS A 48 -25.90 19.15 1.88
C HIS A 48 -25.98 18.18 3.06
N SER A 49 -25.20 18.39 4.13
CA SER A 49 -25.11 17.46 5.26
C SER A 49 -26.45 17.25 5.98
N SER A 50 -27.38 18.21 5.91
CA SER A 50 -28.76 18.03 6.43
C SER A 50 -29.58 16.96 5.69
N MET A 51 -29.14 16.52 4.51
CA MET A 51 -29.78 15.49 3.70
C MET A 51 -29.03 14.15 3.77
N ALA A 52 -28.06 14.00 4.69
CA ALA A 52 -27.18 12.84 4.76
C ALA A 52 -27.90 11.49 4.93
N LEU A 53 -29.12 11.46 5.49
CA LEU A 53 -29.93 10.25 5.67
C LEU A 53 -30.87 9.94 4.49
N MET A 54 -30.84 10.73 3.41
CA MET A 54 -31.61 10.42 2.22
C MET A 54 -30.97 9.26 1.45
N SER A 55 -31.78 8.46 0.77
CA SER A 55 -31.32 7.35 -0.08
C SER A 55 -30.40 7.77 -1.24
N THR A 56 -30.30 9.07 -1.53
CA THR A 56 -29.41 9.64 -2.53
C THR A 56 -28.05 10.08 -1.97
N SER A 57 -27.87 9.99 -0.65
CA SER A 57 -26.62 10.30 0.05
C SER A 57 -25.64 9.14 -0.03
N CYS A 58 -24.37 9.44 -0.26
CA CYS A 58 -23.29 8.48 -0.13
C CYS A 58 -22.03 9.23 0.31
N ASN A 59 -21.61 9.01 1.56
CA ASN A 59 -20.43 9.65 2.14
C ASN A 59 -19.17 8.86 1.77
N ALA A 60 -18.34 9.39 0.87
CA ALA A 60 -17.13 8.71 0.42
C ALA A 60 -16.19 8.33 1.58
N ILE A 61 -16.02 9.20 2.57
CA ILE A 61 -15.14 8.96 3.73
C ILE A 61 -15.64 7.79 4.59
N GLU A 62 -16.96 7.67 4.81
CA GLU A 62 -17.51 6.59 5.64
C GLU A 62 -17.38 5.23 4.97
N TYR A 63 -17.50 5.17 3.64
CA TYR A 63 -17.26 3.93 2.93
C TYR A 63 -15.78 3.57 2.92
N ASP A 64 -14.88 4.54 2.71
CA ASP A 64 -13.44 4.29 2.78
C ASP A 64 -13.00 3.87 4.17
N ALA A 65 -13.63 4.40 5.22
CA ALA A 65 -13.40 3.94 6.59
C ALA A 65 -13.71 2.44 6.77
N GLN A 66 -14.72 1.91 6.07
CA GLN A 66 -15.01 0.46 6.10
C GLN A 66 -13.91 -0.34 5.39
N ILE A 67 -13.41 0.16 4.25
CA ILE A 67 -12.29 -0.47 3.53
C ILE A 67 -11.03 -0.48 4.40
N ILE A 68 -10.73 0.64 5.06
CA ILE A 68 -9.59 0.76 5.98
C ILE A 68 -9.73 -0.19 7.17
N ALA A 69 -10.95 -0.36 7.70
CA ALA A 69 -11.20 -1.32 8.78
C ALA A 69 -10.89 -2.76 8.33
N GLU A 70 -11.33 -3.16 7.14
CA GLU A 70 -11.03 -4.49 6.57
C GLU A 70 -9.52 -4.69 6.31
N ILE A 71 -8.82 -3.64 5.87
CA ILE A 71 -7.35 -3.66 5.74
C ILE A 71 -6.69 -3.89 7.11
N CYS A 72 -7.20 -3.24 8.16
CA CYS A 72 -6.72 -3.41 9.52
C CYS A 72 -6.92 -4.85 10.03
N GLU A 73 -8.11 -5.42 9.83
CA GLU A 73 -8.39 -6.82 10.18
C GLU A 73 -7.48 -7.78 9.42
N THR A 74 -7.27 -7.54 8.12
CA THR A 74 -6.31 -8.31 7.31
C THR A 74 -4.90 -8.23 7.88
N ALA A 75 -4.45 -7.04 8.33
CA ALA A 75 -3.15 -6.87 8.97
C ALA A 75 -3.03 -7.70 10.25
N LEU A 76 -4.08 -7.68 11.10
CA LEU A 76 -4.14 -8.47 12.32
C LEU A 76 -4.10 -9.98 12.02
N ASP A 77 -4.79 -10.45 10.98
CA ASP A 77 -4.76 -11.85 10.59
C ASP A 77 -3.40 -12.29 10.06
N ILE A 78 -2.68 -11.42 9.34
CA ILE A 78 -1.29 -11.69 8.95
C ILE A 78 -0.41 -11.90 10.20
N THR A 79 -0.64 -11.17 11.29
CA THR A 79 0.15 -11.37 12.53
C THR A 79 -0.09 -12.73 13.19
N LYS A 80 -1.27 -13.33 12.97
CA LYS A 80 -1.63 -14.67 13.47
C LYS A 80 -1.04 -15.80 12.61
N SER A 81 -0.53 -15.49 11.41
CA SER A 81 0.09 -16.48 10.52
C SER A 81 1.38 -17.07 11.10
N THR A 82 1.62 -18.35 10.79
CA THR A 82 2.85 -19.08 11.15
C THR A 82 4.03 -18.74 10.23
N ALA A 83 3.77 -18.13 9.08
CA ALA A 83 4.78 -17.86 8.06
C ALA A 83 5.59 -16.61 8.41
N ARG A 84 6.83 -16.81 8.85
CA ARG A 84 7.74 -15.76 9.35
C ARG A 84 9.11 -15.88 8.70
N GLU A 85 9.59 -14.78 8.12
CA GLU A 85 10.89 -14.71 7.46
C GLU A 85 11.93 -14.06 8.37
N ARG A 86 12.83 -14.88 8.92
CA ARG A 86 13.78 -14.44 9.98
C ARG A 86 14.88 -13.50 9.47
N ASN A 87 15.05 -13.40 8.16
CA ASN A 87 16.09 -12.57 7.53
C ASN A 87 15.74 -11.07 7.53
N TYR A 88 14.51 -10.69 7.92
CA TYR A 88 14.07 -9.29 8.00
C TYR A 88 13.84 -8.85 9.44
N SER A 89 14.07 -7.56 9.71
CA SER A 89 13.80 -6.94 11.02
C SER A 89 12.33 -7.07 11.44
N CYS A 90 11.41 -6.88 10.50
CA CYS A 90 10.02 -7.29 10.63
C CYS A 90 9.84 -8.63 9.91
N PRO A 91 9.54 -9.74 10.60
CA PRO A 91 9.52 -11.06 10.00
C PRO A 91 8.20 -11.39 9.27
N LEU A 92 7.20 -10.52 9.33
CA LEU A 92 5.87 -10.73 8.74
C LEU A 92 5.73 -10.02 7.40
N ALA A 93 4.75 -10.45 6.60
CA ALA A 93 4.17 -9.55 5.61
C ALA A 93 3.49 -8.38 6.33
N CYS A 94 3.47 -7.21 5.70
CA CYS A 94 2.85 -6.02 6.25
C CYS A 94 1.89 -5.45 5.22
N ILE A 95 0.68 -5.11 5.64
CA ILE A 95 -0.22 -4.23 4.90
C ILE A 95 -0.43 -2.99 5.76
N SER A 96 -0.50 -1.82 5.15
CA SER A 96 -0.72 -0.55 5.85
C SER A 96 -1.54 0.39 5.00
N THR A 97 -2.34 1.23 5.68
CA THR A 97 -2.96 2.41 5.06
C THR A 97 -2.02 3.58 5.32
N ASP A 98 -1.43 4.14 4.27
CA ASP A 98 -0.36 5.11 4.36
C ASP A 98 -0.86 6.55 4.26
N ALA A 99 -1.94 6.79 3.50
CA ALA A 99 -2.56 8.11 3.37
C ALA A 99 -4.07 8.00 3.17
N VAL A 100 -4.80 8.97 3.71
CA VAL A 100 -6.24 9.15 3.50
C VAL A 100 -6.51 10.63 3.33
N VAL A 101 -7.14 11.03 2.24
CA VAL A 101 -7.48 12.42 1.93
C VAL A 101 -8.91 12.47 1.43
N GLY A 102 -9.80 13.17 2.11
CA GLY A 102 -11.20 13.26 1.69
C GLY A 102 -11.98 14.39 2.34
N GLY A 103 -13.06 14.79 1.66
CA GLY A 103 -13.93 15.89 2.08
C GLY A 103 -13.43 17.28 1.65
N ASN A 104 -14.37 18.23 1.57
CA ASN A 104 -14.11 19.58 1.07
C ASN A 104 -14.70 20.70 1.96
N ALA A 105 -15.82 20.44 2.65
CA ALA A 105 -16.47 21.43 3.51
C ALA A 105 -17.26 20.76 4.66
N VAL A 106 -17.38 21.47 5.79
CA VAL A 106 -18.04 20.95 7.02
C VAL A 106 -19.55 20.74 6.91
N ASN A 107 -20.20 21.31 5.90
CA ASN A 107 -21.64 21.23 5.66
C ASN A 107 -22.03 20.44 4.39
N THR A 108 -21.08 19.69 3.84
CA THR A 108 -21.27 18.91 2.63
C THR A 108 -20.89 17.46 2.90
N VAL A 109 -21.75 16.52 2.52
CA VAL A 109 -21.41 15.10 2.52
C VAL A 109 -20.26 14.88 1.52
N PRO A 110 -19.11 14.36 1.96
CA PRO A 110 -17.94 14.13 1.11
C PRO A 110 -18.27 13.28 -0.12
N ALA A 111 -17.98 13.83 -1.29
CA ALA A 111 -18.12 13.13 -2.57
C ALA A 111 -16.85 12.35 -2.94
N GLU A 112 -15.70 12.82 -2.47
CA GLU A 112 -14.39 12.33 -2.89
C GLU A 112 -13.56 11.98 -1.66
N CYS A 113 -12.90 10.83 -1.75
CA CYS A 113 -11.93 10.36 -0.78
C CYS A 113 -10.92 9.44 -1.48
N ASP A 114 -9.64 9.66 -1.20
CA ASP A 114 -8.51 8.93 -1.76
C ASP A 114 -7.79 8.20 -0.62
N VAL A 115 -7.55 6.91 -0.80
CA VAL A 115 -6.84 6.06 0.14
C VAL A 115 -5.64 5.43 -0.55
N VAL A 116 -4.46 5.61 0.04
CA VAL A 116 -3.24 4.93 -0.38
C VAL A 116 -2.91 3.84 0.63
N CYS A 117 -2.71 2.62 0.14
CA CYS A 117 -2.26 1.51 0.97
C CYS A 117 -1.08 0.79 0.34
N SER A 118 -0.18 0.27 1.17
CA SER A 118 0.97 -0.50 0.73
C SER A 118 1.03 -1.86 1.37
N VAL A 119 1.62 -2.81 0.62
CA VAL A 119 1.93 -4.15 1.09
C VAL A 119 3.41 -4.42 0.91
N ARG A 120 4.05 -4.89 1.97
CA ARG A 120 5.44 -5.33 1.99
C ARG A 120 5.49 -6.84 2.21
N ARG A 121 5.93 -7.61 1.20
CA ARG A 121 5.97 -9.08 1.26
C ARG A 121 7.41 -9.60 1.37
N PRO A 122 7.72 -10.51 2.33
CA PRO A 122 8.97 -11.24 2.33
C PRO A 122 9.10 -12.13 1.10
N LEU A 123 10.33 -12.41 0.68
CA LEU A 123 10.62 -13.34 -0.42
C LEU A 123 10.12 -14.76 -0.07
N GLY A 124 9.59 -15.50 -1.05
CA GLY A 124 9.24 -16.93 -0.89
C GLY A 124 7.76 -17.26 -0.62
N HIS A 125 6.86 -16.28 -0.64
CA HIS A 125 5.41 -16.52 -0.50
C HIS A 125 4.69 -16.15 -1.81
N LEU A 126 4.49 -17.16 -2.68
CA LEU A 126 3.67 -17.13 -3.89
C LEU A 126 2.56 -18.16 -3.78
#